data_AF-A0A7V2ZLZ5-F1
#
_entry.id   AF-A0A7V2ZLZ5-F1
#
_cell.length_a   1.000
_cell.length_b   1.000
_cell.length_c   1.000
_cell.angle_alpha   90.00
_cell.angle_beta   90.00
_cell.angle_gamma   90.00
#
_symmetry.space_group_name_H-M   'P 1'
#
loop_
_entity.id
_entity.type
_entity.pdbx_description
1 polymer ?
#
loop_
_entity_poly.entity_id
_entity_poly.type
_entity_poly.pdbx_seq_one_letter_code
_entity_poly.pdbx_strand_id
1 'polypeptide(L)'
;MKQKIISGLIYLSLLLISIFLLWSCKEDSNPVDNNPTYASSTKTITPQGGGTIELTNKNGDPIKLTIPAYAIQDTTAITLEILNDVRANPFSQNILSTIRILPDGLLLDTAATIKITFNKEITDTSKTILYYRKDNNLAHPLKSKWINNRTIEAFTFHFSDYGGAIPTSSEIINQAQNTSQEPNSNIWDWQSFYNLINALIKYEEMLELLGETDLSEQLHNKIVQRVTEQINLFMNQPIPEEPCGYYLKTLLKYHEIAILIGVEEQIIEQMSERLNEVLNRCYIRGELDFEYNYCISAEGAEICRTITGTVPFTVNTTIEPNGQINGSGVLDWSGTMNGLPPNCFYDEAGIVNVTLGGEMVLDDQGTLWMDFEILEHATGTVTAGCQGAPPQVYPFNPPDVTHNIRMLAEDGTQMIMPIPGANGNFKWTLHLNLMPCGITVNEFIK
;
A
#
# COMPACT_ATOMS: atom_id res chain seq x y z
N MET A 1 -40.97 -40.06 -16.47
CA MET A 1 -40.93 -39.78 -15.02
C MET A 1 -39.68 -39.01 -14.59
N LYS A 2 -38.48 -39.42 -14.99
CA LYS A 2 -37.20 -38.75 -14.62
C LYS A 2 -37.10 -37.27 -15.02
N GLN A 3 -37.63 -36.88 -16.18
CA GLN A 3 -37.54 -35.49 -16.67
C GLN A 3 -38.38 -34.48 -15.86
N LYS A 4 -39.48 -34.92 -15.24
CA LYS A 4 -40.29 -34.06 -14.36
C LYS A 4 -39.61 -33.80 -13.00
N ILE A 5 -38.79 -34.74 -12.52
CA ILE A 5 -38.07 -34.60 -11.24
C ILE A 5 -36.91 -33.61 -11.39
N ILE A 6 -36.17 -33.67 -12.49
CA ILE A 6 -35.03 -32.77 -12.75
C ILE A 6 -35.50 -31.31 -12.91
N SER A 7 -36.63 -31.08 -13.60
CA SER A 7 -37.17 -29.72 -13.77
C SER A 7 -37.65 -29.10 -12.44
N GLY A 8 -38.17 -29.90 -11.51
CA GLY A 8 -38.56 -29.42 -10.18
C GLY A 8 -37.38 -29.01 -9.29
N LEU A 9 -36.26 -29.76 -9.37
CA LEU A 9 -35.04 -29.45 -8.61
C LEU A 9 -34.36 -28.14 -9.07
N ILE A 10 -34.38 -27.86 -10.38
CA ILE A 10 -33.83 -26.61 -10.93
C ILE A 10 -34.69 -25.40 -10.52
N TYR A 11 -36.01 -25.54 -10.51
CA TYR A 11 -36.89 -24.47 -10.02
C TYR A 11 -36.70 -24.20 -8.53
N LEU A 12 -36.49 -25.24 -7.72
CA LEU A 12 -36.25 -25.10 -6.29
C LEU A 12 -34.89 -24.44 -6.00
N SER A 13 -33.83 -24.76 -6.77
CA SER A 13 -32.52 -24.12 -6.59
C SER A 13 -32.52 -22.65 -7.01
N LEU A 14 -33.19 -22.31 -8.13
CA LEU A 14 -33.35 -20.92 -8.57
C LEU A 14 -34.20 -20.11 -7.57
N LEU A 15 -35.23 -20.72 -6.97
CA LEU A 15 -36.03 -20.08 -5.93
C LEU A 15 -35.20 -19.83 -4.66
N LEU A 16 -34.38 -20.79 -4.22
CA LEU A 16 -33.47 -20.61 -3.10
C LEU A 16 -32.41 -19.54 -3.36
N ILE A 17 -31.80 -19.50 -4.55
CA ILE A 17 -30.85 -18.44 -4.93
C ILE A 17 -31.54 -17.07 -4.94
N SER A 18 -32.79 -16.97 -5.41
CA SER A 18 -33.55 -15.71 -5.38
C SER A 18 -33.89 -15.26 -3.95
N ILE A 19 -34.14 -16.18 -3.01
CA ILE A 19 -34.38 -15.85 -1.59
C ILE A 19 -33.10 -15.35 -0.92
N PHE A 20 -31.93 -15.93 -1.25
CA PHE A 20 -30.64 -15.44 -0.75
C PHE A 20 -30.23 -14.10 -1.37
N LEU A 21 -30.59 -13.82 -2.63
CA LEU A 21 -30.34 -12.53 -3.28
C LEU A 21 -31.26 -11.41 -2.76
N LEU A 22 -32.47 -11.72 -2.29
CA LEU A 22 -33.39 -10.74 -1.67
C LEU A 22 -33.03 -10.40 -0.21
N TRP A 23 -32.09 -11.11 0.40
CA TRP A 23 -31.48 -10.75 1.69
C TRP A 23 -30.21 -9.91 1.55
N SER A 24 -29.88 -9.49 0.32
CA SER A 24 -28.78 -8.57 0.08
C SER A 24 -29.24 -7.13 0.35
N CYS A 25 -28.59 -6.51 1.36
CA CYS A 25 -28.63 -5.09 1.69
C CYS A 25 -30.02 -4.54 2.07
N LYS A 26 -30.58 -5.05 3.17
CA LYS A 26 -31.23 -4.10 4.08
C LYS A 26 -30.09 -3.23 4.59
N GLU A 27 -29.89 -2.05 4.01
CA GLU A 27 -29.11 -1.00 4.66
C GLU A 27 -29.73 -0.88 6.06
N ASP A 28 -29.05 -1.45 7.06
CA ASP A 28 -29.33 -1.10 8.44
C ASP A 28 -29.27 0.41 8.44
N SER A 29 -30.45 1.02 8.54
CA SER A 29 -30.66 2.45 8.41
C SER A 29 -29.57 3.12 9.22
N ASN A 30 -28.56 3.67 8.54
CA ASN A 30 -27.46 4.36 9.20
C ASN A 30 -28.13 5.31 10.18
N PRO A 31 -27.93 5.15 11.50
CA PRO A 31 -28.65 5.94 12.47
C PRO A 31 -28.42 7.39 12.09
N VAL A 32 -29.50 8.08 11.69
CA VAL A 32 -29.42 9.48 11.27
C VAL A 32 -28.83 10.23 12.45
N ASP A 33 -27.59 10.71 12.29
CA ASP A 33 -26.93 11.46 13.34
C ASP A 33 -27.67 12.79 13.46
N ASN A 34 -28.52 12.89 14.47
CA ASN A 34 -29.37 14.05 14.69
C ASN A 34 -28.59 15.25 15.25
N ASN A 35 -27.26 15.16 15.41
CA ASN A 35 -26.45 16.29 15.83
C ASN A 35 -26.25 17.26 14.65
N PRO A 36 -26.80 18.49 14.72
CA PRO A 36 -26.67 19.43 13.63
C PRO A 36 -25.21 19.88 13.50
N THR A 37 -24.69 19.85 12.26
CA THR A 37 -23.39 20.41 11.90
C THR A 37 -23.42 21.94 12.08
N TYR A 38 -22.43 22.48 12.78
CA TYR A 38 -22.21 23.92 12.92
C TYR A 38 -21.53 24.51 11.68
N ALA A 39 -20.44 23.88 11.25
CA ALA A 39 -19.67 24.27 10.08
C ALA A 39 -19.09 23.03 9.40
N SER A 40 -18.95 23.06 8.08
CA SER A 40 -18.38 21.97 7.28
C SER A 40 -17.60 22.53 6.10
N SER A 41 -16.53 21.84 5.72
CA SER A 41 -15.77 22.12 4.50
C SER A 41 -15.29 20.82 3.89
N THR A 42 -15.55 20.64 2.60
CA THR A 42 -15.12 19.48 1.82
C THR A 42 -14.04 19.87 0.83
N LYS A 43 -13.02 19.01 0.68
CA LYS A 43 -12.00 19.15 -0.34
C LYS A 43 -11.66 17.80 -0.95
N THR A 44 -11.57 17.75 -2.28
CA THR A 44 -11.02 16.60 -2.98
C THR A 44 -9.51 16.59 -2.83
N ILE A 45 -8.97 15.53 -2.26
CA ILE A 45 -7.55 15.32 -2.01
C ILE A 45 -7.06 14.19 -2.92
N THR A 46 -6.01 14.45 -3.68
CA THR A 46 -5.31 13.43 -4.50
C THR A 46 -4.14 12.83 -3.71
N PRO A 47 -3.75 11.56 -3.94
CA PRO A 47 -2.60 10.95 -3.27
C PRO A 47 -1.34 11.82 -3.31
N GLN A 48 -0.88 12.25 -4.49
CA GLN A 48 0.38 12.99 -4.67
C GLN A 48 0.35 14.40 -4.07
N GLY A 49 -0.82 15.03 -4.06
CA GLY A 49 -0.96 16.43 -3.64
C GLY A 49 -1.15 16.64 -2.14
N GLY A 50 -1.74 15.66 -1.44
CA GLY A 50 -2.24 15.89 -0.08
C GLY A 50 -3.18 17.11 -0.01
N GLY A 51 -3.31 17.72 1.16
CA GLY A 51 -3.93 19.04 1.26
C GLY A 51 -4.29 19.48 2.67
N THR A 52 -4.99 20.60 2.71
CA THR A 52 -5.39 21.26 3.96
C THR A 52 -6.86 21.67 3.89
N ILE A 53 -7.56 21.49 5.00
CA ILE A 53 -8.93 21.95 5.24
C ILE A 53 -8.93 22.75 6.55
N GLU A 54 -9.53 23.93 6.56
CA GLU A 54 -9.57 24.83 7.72
C GLU A 54 -11.01 25.22 8.04
N LEU A 55 -11.34 25.26 9.32
CA LEU A 55 -12.61 25.75 9.86
C LEU A 55 -12.36 26.56 11.13
N THR A 56 -13.39 27.27 11.60
CA THR A 56 -13.38 27.94 12.90
C THR A 56 -14.62 27.50 13.67
N ASN A 57 -14.45 27.11 14.93
CA ASN A 57 -15.58 26.68 15.75
C ASN A 57 -16.38 27.88 16.31
N LYS A 58 -17.47 27.58 17.03
CA LYS A 58 -18.33 28.60 17.65
C LYS A 58 -17.65 29.51 18.68
N ASN A 59 -16.51 29.09 19.23
CA ASN A 59 -15.71 29.86 20.19
C ASN A 59 -14.65 30.75 19.50
N GLY A 60 -14.55 30.67 18.18
CA GLY A 60 -13.52 31.37 17.40
C GLY A 60 -12.18 30.65 17.37
N ASP A 61 -12.11 29.36 17.73
CA ASP A 61 -10.87 28.58 17.67
C ASP A 61 -10.65 28.07 16.23
N PRO A 62 -9.56 28.45 15.54
CA PRO A 62 -9.22 27.89 14.24
C PRO A 62 -8.78 26.43 14.37
N ILE A 63 -9.34 25.59 13.50
CA ILE A 63 -9.06 24.17 13.38
C ILE A 63 -8.55 23.91 11.97
N LYS A 64 -7.37 23.31 11.86
CA LYS A 64 -6.71 23.00 10.59
C LYS A 64 -6.39 21.50 10.53
N LEU A 65 -6.95 20.83 9.54
CA LEU A 65 -6.58 19.47 9.16
C LEU A 65 -5.57 19.54 8.00
N THR A 66 -4.40 18.92 8.17
CA THR A 66 -3.38 18.78 7.12
C THR A 66 -3.16 17.30 6.83
N ILE A 67 -3.37 16.92 5.57
CA ILE A 67 -3.18 15.56 5.06
C ILE A 67 -1.92 15.59 4.20
N PRO A 68 -0.85 14.88 4.56
CA PRO A 68 0.37 14.88 3.77
C PRO A 68 0.16 14.18 2.43
N ALA A 69 1.07 14.44 1.48
CA ALA A 69 1.14 13.66 0.25
C ALA A 69 1.33 12.17 0.57
N TYR A 70 0.71 11.32 -0.24
CA TYR A 70 0.71 9.86 -0.14
C TYR A 70 0.16 9.32 1.19
N ALA A 71 -0.63 10.12 1.91
CA ALA A 71 -1.36 9.65 3.08
C ALA A 71 -2.59 8.81 2.71
N ILE A 72 -3.12 8.99 1.50
CA ILE A 72 -4.26 8.25 0.96
C ILE A 72 -3.88 7.60 -0.38
N GLN A 73 -4.49 6.47 -0.69
CA GLN A 73 -4.21 5.69 -1.90
C GLN A 73 -5.04 6.17 -3.10
N ASP A 74 -6.27 6.61 -2.84
CA ASP A 74 -7.21 7.06 -3.86
C ASP A 74 -7.58 8.53 -3.69
N THR A 75 -7.90 9.17 -4.82
CA THR A 75 -8.45 10.53 -4.80
C THR A 75 -9.78 10.53 -4.06
N THR A 76 -9.84 11.22 -2.93
CA THR A 76 -10.96 11.12 -1.98
C THR A 76 -11.52 12.50 -1.65
N ALA A 77 -12.84 12.64 -1.63
CA ALA A 77 -13.50 13.82 -1.10
C ALA A 77 -13.50 13.74 0.43
N ILE A 78 -12.76 14.64 1.09
CA ILE A 78 -12.58 14.64 2.54
C ILE A 78 -13.32 15.83 3.12
N THR A 79 -14.13 15.60 4.14
CA THR A 79 -14.94 16.63 4.79
C THR A 79 -14.50 16.78 6.24
N LEU A 80 -14.18 18.02 6.63
CA LEU A 80 -14.01 18.41 8.02
C LEU A 80 -15.33 19.04 8.49
N GLU A 81 -15.88 18.57 9.58
CA GLU A 81 -17.10 19.09 10.20
C GLU A 81 -16.85 19.48 11.66
N ILE A 82 -17.55 20.51 12.11
CA ILE A 82 -17.65 20.89 13.50
C ILE A 82 -19.11 20.72 13.89
N LEU A 83 -19.39 19.91 14.91
CA LEU A 83 -20.76 19.72 15.40
C LEU A 83 -21.13 20.85 16.38
N ASN A 84 -22.43 21.15 16.47
CA ASN A 84 -22.91 22.17 17.42
C ASN A 84 -22.65 21.78 18.88
N ASP A 85 -22.74 20.47 19.16
CA ASP A 85 -22.63 19.90 20.48
C ASP A 85 -21.43 18.95 20.59
N VAL A 86 -21.01 18.74 21.84
CA VAL A 86 -20.04 17.71 22.18
C VAL A 86 -20.81 16.38 22.19
N ARG A 87 -20.41 15.41 21.36
CA ARG A 87 -20.99 14.07 21.44
C ARG A 87 -20.68 13.45 22.81
N ALA A 88 -21.56 12.55 23.26
CA ALA A 88 -21.35 11.78 24.48
C ALA A 88 -19.96 11.13 24.46
N ASN A 89 -19.21 11.32 25.55
CA ASN A 89 -17.82 10.91 25.72
C ASN A 89 -17.53 10.75 27.23
N PRO A 90 -16.40 10.13 27.62
CA PRO A 90 -16.13 9.79 29.02
C PRO A 90 -15.66 10.98 29.87
N PHE A 91 -15.49 12.18 29.29
CA PHE A 91 -14.94 13.33 30.00
C PHE A 91 -16.02 14.35 30.35
N SER A 92 -16.03 14.76 31.61
CA SER A 92 -16.94 15.78 32.14
C SER A 92 -16.53 17.21 31.73
N GLN A 93 -15.23 17.47 31.54
CA GLN A 93 -14.71 18.79 31.17
C GLN A 93 -14.19 18.84 29.72
N ASN A 94 -15.10 19.11 28.78
CA ASN A 94 -14.78 19.29 27.37
C ASN A 94 -14.36 20.73 27.07
N ILE A 95 -13.27 20.92 26.33
CA ILE A 95 -12.76 22.23 25.92
C ILE A 95 -12.96 22.51 24.42
N LEU A 96 -13.47 21.52 23.68
CA LEU A 96 -13.64 21.58 22.24
C LEU A 96 -14.94 20.86 21.84
N SER A 97 -15.72 21.46 20.92
CA SER A 97 -16.83 20.79 20.25
C SER A 97 -16.33 19.62 19.41
N THR A 98 -17.20 18.62 19.14
CA THR A 98 -16.77 17.47 18.35
C THR A 98 -16.37 17.91 16.94
N ILE A 99 -15.14 17.55 16.56
CA ILE A 99 -14.65 17.64 15.18
C ILE A 99 -14.91 16.28 14.54
N ARG A 100 -15.50 16.26 13.36
CA ARG A 100 -15.67 15.03 12.59
C ARG A 100 -14.90 15.14 11.30
N ILE A 101 -14.21 14.06 10.93
CA ILE A 101 -13.53 13.95 9.64
C ILE A 101 -14.16 12.78 8.89
N LEU A 102 -14.58 13.04 7.64
CA LEU A 102 -15.21 12.05 6.77
C LEU A 102 -14.36 11.80 5.51
N PRO A 103 -14.41 10.59 4.91
CA PRO A 103 -15.22 9.45 5.34
C PRO A 103 -14.70 8.79 6.63
N ASP A 104 -15.62 8.41 7.52
CA ASP A 104 -15.30 7.77 8.81
C ASP A 104 -14.58 6.43 8.58
N GLY A 105 -13.58 6.15 9.40
CA GLY A 105 -12.77 4.93 9.31
C GLY A 105 -11.73 4.92 8.18
N LEU A 106 -11.61 5.98 7.37
CA LEU A 106 -10.56 6.04 6.34
C LEU A 106 -9.18 5.97 7.02
N LEU A 107 -8.44 4.91 6.75
CA LEU A 107 -7.09 4.70 7.24
C LEU A 107 -6.09 5.48 6.38
N LEU A 108 -5.07 6.03 7.04
CA LEU A 108 -4.03 6.82 6.43
C LEU A 108 -2.70 6.10 6.46
N ASP A 109 -1.99 6.20 5.35
CA ASP A 109 -0.65 5.66 5.21
C ASP A 109 0.42 6.52 5.89
N THR A 110 0.14 7.82 6.03
CA THR A 110 0.96 8.78 6.77
C THR A 110 0.03 9.60 7.65
N ALA A 111 0.42 9.87 8.90
CA ALA A 111 -0.45 10.57 9.85
C ALA A 111 -0.86 11.94 9.32
N ALA A 112 -2.16 12.24 9.37
CA ALA A 112 -2.66 13.60 9.25
C ALA A 112 -2.40 14.38 10.54
N THR A 113 -2.28 15.70 10.41
CA THR A 113 -2.11 16.63 11.53
C THR A 113 -3.39 17.42 11.75
N ILE A 114 -3.90 17.38 12.98
CA ILE A 114 -4.98 18.24 13.46
C ILE A 114 -4.34 19.33 14.32
N LYS A 115 -4.44 20.58 13.89
CA LYS A 115 -3.95 21.74 14.62
C LYS A 115 -5.12 22.57 15.12
N ILE A 116 -5.10 22.92 16.40
CA ILE A 116 -6.14 23.73 17.03
C ILE A 116 -5.46 24.90 17.73
N THR A 117 -5.95 26.11 17.46
CA THR A 117 -5.51 27.33 18.15
C THR A 117 -6.66 27.88 18.99
N PHE A 118 -6.60 27.67 20.30
CA PHE A 118 -7.60 28.16 21.23
C PHE A 118 -7.54 29.69 21.33
N ASN A 119 -8.71 30.33 21.23
CA ASN A 119 -8.87 31.77 21.38
C ASN A 119 -8.60 32.22 22.82
N LYS A 120 -8.80 31.31 23.79
CA LYS A 120 -8.43 31.47 25.21
C LYS A 120 -7.24 30.59 25.56
N GLU A 121 -6.37 31.08 26.43
CA GLU A 121 -5.23 30.30 26.93
C GLU A 121 -5.69 29.13 27.78
N ILE A 122 -5.03 27.99 27.57
CA ILE A 122 -5.21 26.78 28.35
C ILE A 122 -4.24 26.83 29.53
N THR A 123 -4.80 26.80 30.74
CA THR A 123 -4.05 26.99 31.98
C THR A 123 -3.20 25.78 32.36
N ASP A 124 -3.63 24.57 31.97
CA ASP A 124 -2.93 23.33 32.25
C ASP A 124 -2.79 22.48 30.98
N THR A 125 -1.70 22.72 30.25
CA THR A 125 -1.37 21.96 29.04
C THR A 125 -0.91 20.53 29.35
N SER A 126 -0.55 20.21 30.60
CA SER A 126 -0.06 18.88 30.97
C SER A 126 -1.17 17.84 31.06
N LYS A 127 -2.37 18.27 31.48
CA LYS A 127 -3.57 17.42 31.59
C LYS A 127 -4.53 17.53 30.41
N THR A 128 -4.35 18.54 29.56
CA THR A 128 -5.22 18.73 28.40
C THR A 128 -4.87 17.75 27.30
N ILE A 129 -5.87 17.05 26.76
CA ILE A 129 -5.71 16.10 25.65
C ILE A 129 -6.57 16.49 24.46
N LEU A 130 -6.07 16.16 23.26
CA LEU A 130 -6.93 15.85 22.12
C LEU A 130 -7.10 14.34 22.06
N TYR A 131 -8.31 13.89 21.74
CA TYR A 131 -8.65 12.48 21.67
C TYR A 131 -9.46 12.19 20.42
N TYR A 132 -9.41 10.93 19.97
CA TYR A 132 -10.45 10.40 19.10
C TYR A 132 -11.43 9.57 19.93
N ARG A 133 -12.70 9.61 19.56
CA ARG A 133 -13.78 8.96 20.29
C ARG A 133 -14.04 7.58 19.70
N LYS A 134 -13.74 6.53 20.46
CA LYS A 134 -14.02 5.15 20.04
C LYS A 134 -15.50 4.82 20.23
N ASP A 135 -16.04 5.18 21.39
CA ASP A 135 -17.46 5.12 21.70
C ASP A 135 -17.84 6.16 22.77
N ASN A 136 -19.04 6.07 23.34
CA ASN A 136 -19.52 7.05 24.33
C ASN A 136 -18.77 6.99 25.69
N ASN A 137 -18.14 5.86 26.00
CA ASN A 137 -17.46 5.58 27.27
C ASN A 137 -15.95 5.41 27.11
N LEU A 138 -15.43 5.44 25.87
CA LEU A 138 -14.03 5.20 25.57
C LEU A 138 -13.49 6.23 24.58
N ALA A 139 -12.40 6.88 24.98
CA ALA A 139 -11.66 7.83 24.17
C ALA A 139 -10.17 7.56 24.25
N HIS A 140 -9.51 7.67 23.11
CA HIS A 140 -8.07 7.45 22.98
C HIS A 140 -7.37 8.79 22.79
N PRO A 141 -6.50 9.21 23.72
CA PRO A 141 -5.72 10.41 23.54
C PRO A 141 -4.79 10.26 22.34
N LEU A 142 -4.68 11.33 21.55
CA LEU A 142 -3.80 11.39 20.41
C LEU A 142 -2.38 11.76 20.85
N LYS A 143 -1.39 11.21 20.15
CA LYS A 143 -0.03 11.77 20.20
C LYS A 143 -0.10 13.24 19.80
N SER A 144 0.30 14.10 20.73
CA SER A 144 0.13 15.54 20.58
C SER A 144 1.30 16.33 21.16
N LYS A 145 1.46 17.55 20.66
CA LYS A 145 2.50 18.48 21.06
C LYS A 145 1.89 19.87 21.20
N TRP A 146 2.17 20.51 22.33
CA TRP A 146 1.88 21.93 22.51
C TRP A 146 2.97 22.78 21.88
N ILE A 147 2.58 23.76 21.06
CA ILE A 147 3.48 24.79 20.53
C ILE A 147 3.59 25.94 21.54
N ASN A 148 2.49 26.26 22.21
CA ASN A 148 2.36 27.27 23.27
C ASN A 148 1.08 26.96 24.08
N ASN A 149 0.69 27.80 25.04
CA ASN A 149 -0.54 27.58 25.84
C ASN A 149 -1.87 27.81 25.09
N ARG A 150 -1.84 28.02 23.78
CA ARG A 150 -3.04 28.16 22.93
C ARG A 150 -3.07 27.17 21.79
N THR A 151 -1.95 26.57 21.41
CA THR A 151 -1.86 25.83 20.16
C THR A 151 -1.39 24.41 20.41
N ILE A 152 -2.25 23.45 20.10
CA ILE A 152 -1.94 22.02 20.15
C ILE A 152 -1.98 21.44 18.74
N GLU A 153 -1.01 20.59 18.43
CA GLU A 153 -0.97 19.76 17.23
C GLU A 153 -1.07 18.30 17.64
N ALA A 154 -1.96 17.55 17.00
CA ALA A 154 -2.14 16.12 17.21
C ALA A 154 -2.05 15.36 15.89
N PHE A 155 -1.64 14.09 15.97
CA PHE A 155 -1.44 13.22 14.82
C PHE A 155 -2.46 12.08 14.83
N THR A 156 -2.99 11.72 13.66
CA THR A 156 -3.94 10.61 13.52
C THR A 156 -3.71 9.83 12.23
N PHE A 157 -3.88 8.51 12.30
CA PHE A 157 -3.77 7.59 11.16
C PHE A 157 -5.13 7.11 10.62
N HIS A 158 -6.21 7.70 11.09
CA HIS A 158 -7.54 7.39 10.57
C HIS A 158 -8.41 8.65 10.63
N PHE A 159 -9.61 8.61 10.05
CA PHE A 159 -10.63 9.64 10.22
C PHE A 159 -11.75 9.16 11.12
N SER A 160 -12.17 10.03 12.05
CA SER A 160 -13.28 9.77 12.97
C SER A 160 -13.83 11.04 13.62
N ASP A 161 -14.50 10.88 14.77
CA ASP A 161 -14.89 11.93 15.69
C ASP A 161 -13.75 12.22 16.69
N TYR A 162 -13.40 13.49 16.85
CA TYR A 162 -12.37 13.98 17.76
C TYR A 162 -12.93 15.02 18.73
N GLY A 163 -12.26 15.15 19.86
CA GLY A 163 -12.57 16.14 20.87
C GLY A 163 -11.33 16.60 21.63
N GLY A 164 -11.55 17.53 22.54
CA GLY A 164 -10.53 18.01 23.48
C GLY A 164 -11.12 18.11 24.87
N ALA A 165 -10.38 17.64 25.87
CA ALA A 165 -10.82 17.60 27.26
C ALA A 165 -9.69 17.87 28.26
N ILE A 166 -10.08 18.17 29.49
CA ILE A 166 -9.22 18.19 30.68
C ILE A 166 -9.75 17.08 31.60
N PRO A 167 -9.23 15.85 31.49
CA PRO A 167 -9.73 14.72 32.28
C PRO A 167 -9.47 14.92 33.78
N THR A 168 -10.42 14.46 34.59
CA THR A 168 -10.22 14.30 36.03
C THR A 168 -9.33 13.08 36.32
N SER A 169 -8.76 13.00 37.53
CA SER A 169 -7.96 11.84 37.93
C SER A 169 -8.72 10.52 37.82
N SER A 170 -9.99 10.49 38.23
CA SER A 170 -10.84 9.30 38.13
C SER A 170 -11.15 8.92 36.68
N GLU A 171 -11.33 9.90 35.79
CA GLU A 171 -11.52 9.65 34.36
C GLU A 171 -10.25 9.06 33.74
N ILE A 172 -9.06 9.56 34.10
CA ILE A 172 -7.76 9.02 33.64
C ILE A 172 -7.62 7.56 34.05
N ILE A 173 -7.84 7.23 35.34
CA ILE A 173 -7.73 5.86 35.85
C ILE A 173 -8.72 4.93 35.12
N ASN A 174 -9.98 5.36 34.98
CA ASN A 174 -11.01 4.57 34.31
C ASN A 174 -10.68 4.34 32.84
N GLN A 175 -10.23 5.38 32.12
CA GLN A 175 -9.87 5.26 30.71
C GLN A 175 -8.62 4.42 30.50
N ALA A 176 -7.60 4.55 31.35
CA ALA A 176 -6.41 3.70 31.35
C ALA A 176 -6.79 2.22 31.47
N GLN A 177 -7.65 1.90 32.45
CA GLN A 177 -8.15 0.55 32.66
C GLN A 177 -8.96 0.06 31.46
N ASN A 178 -9.95 0.83 31.00
CA ASN A 178 -10.81 0.44 29.87
C ASN A 178 -10.01 0.22 28.58
N THR A 179 -9.12 1.16 28.23
CA THR A 179 -8.24 1.07 27.05
C THR A 179 -7.37 -0.18 27.13
N SER A 180 -6.86 -0.49 28.32
CA SER A 180 -6.04 -1.69 28.51
C SER A 180 -6.81 -3.00 28.32
N GLN A 181 -8.14 -3.01 28.41
CA GLN A 181 -8.96 -4.21 28.22
C GLN A 181 -9.49 -4.38 26.79
N GLU A 182 -9.25 -3.42 25.89
CA GLU A 182 -9.69 -3.54 24.50
C GLU A 182 -9.04 -4.75 23.82
N PRO A 183 -9.76 -5.51 22.99
CA PRO A 183 -9.17 -6.65 22.30
C PRO A 183 -7.98 -6.23 21.42
N ASN A 184 -7.06 -7.16 21.19
CA ASN A 184 -5.98 -6.95 20.25
C ASN A 184 -6.56 -6.60 18.87
N SER A 185 -5.91 -5.66 18.20
CA SER A 185 -6.29 -5.28 16.83
C SER A 185 -5.97 -6.41 15.86
N ASN A 186 -6.61 -6.39 14.69
CA ASN A 186 -6.20 -7.25 13.59
C ASN A 186 -4.67 -7.12 13.39
N ILE A 187 -3.97 -8.25 13.23
CA ILE A 187 -2.50 -8.28 13.07
C ILE A 187 -2.00 -7.46 11.87
N TRP A 188 -2.88 -7.17 10.92
CA TRP A 188 -2.61 -6.33 9.76
C TRP A 188 -3.01 -4.86 9.98
N ASP A 189 -3.80 -4.52 11.00
CA ASP A 189 -4.23 -3.14 11.28
C ASP A 189 -3.26 -2.45 12.25
N TRP A 190 -2.04 -2.18 11.75
CA TRP A 190 -1.02 -1.51 12.54
C TRP A 190 -1.42 -0.08 12.91
N GLN A 191 -2.26 0.59 12.12
CA GLN A 191 -2.72 1.95 12.40
C GLN A 191 -3.57 1.98 13.68
N SER A 192 -4.58 1.10 13.79
CA SER A 192 -5.39 1.00 15.01
C SER A 192 -4.55 0.56 16.20
N PHE A 193 -3.65 -0.41 16.01
CA PHE A 193 -2.75 -0.85 17.07
C PHE A 193 -1.81 0.27 17.54
N TYR A 194 -1.21 1.02 16.62
CA TYR A 194 -0.38 2.18 16.94
C TYR A 194 -1.15 3.23 17.73
N ASN A 195 -2.39 3.54 17.34
CA ASN A 195 -3.24 4.48 18.08
C ASN A 195 -3.55 3.98 19.50
N LEU A 196 -3.86 2.70 19.66
CA LEU A 196 -4.07 2.06 20.97
C LEU A 196 -2.82 2.17 21.86
N ILE A 197 -1.64 1.84 21.33
CA ILE A 197 -0.39 1.91 22.10
C ILE A 197 -0.08 3.34 22.51
N ASN A 198 -0.20 4.33 21.62
CA ASN A 198 -0.02 5.74 22.01
C ASN A 198 -1.04 6.19 23.06
N ALA A 199 -2.29 5.71 22.98
CA ALA A 199 -3.30 6.01 23.97
C ALA A 199 -2.90 5.48 25.35
N LEU A 200 -2.43 4.23 25.42
CA LEU A 200 -1.96 3.60 26.66
C LEU A 200 -0.72 4.32 27.23
N ILE A 201 0.30 4.62 26.42
CA ILE A 201 1.47 5.41 26.85
C ILE A 201 1.02 6.76 27.41
N LYS A 202 0.08 7.43 26.74
CA LYS A 202 -0.35 8.74 27.21
C LYS A 202 -1.10 8.66 28.54
N TYR A 203 -1.89 7.62 28.75
CA TYR A 203 -2.52 7.38 30.04
C TYR A 203 -1.52 6.99 31.13
N GLU A 204 -0.48 6.23 30.80
CA GLU A 204 0.65 5.93 31.70
C GLU A 204 1.32 7.23 32.18
N GLU A 205 1.74 8.10 31.27
CA GLU A 205 2.31 9.42 31.61
C GLU A 205 1.38 10.22 32.54
N MET A 206 0.07 10.17 32.30
CA MET A 206 -0.90 10.86 33.13
C MET A 206 -1.05 10.24 34.52
N LEU A 207 -1.00 8.92 34.65
CA LEU A 207 -1.01 8.25 35.95
C LEU A 207 0.23 8.64 36.76
N GLU A 208 1.40 8.73 36.13
CA GLU A 208 2.63 9.23 36.80
C GLU A 208 2.47 10.67 37.28
N LEU A 209 1.92 11.56 36.45
CA LEU A 209 1.65 12.96 36.82
C LEU A 209 0.66 13.09 37.99
N LEU A 210 -0.20 12.09 38.20
CA LEU A 210 -1.13 12.02 39.33
C LEU A 210 -0.50 11.40 40.59
N GLY A 211 0.69 10.81 40.49
CA GLY A 211 1.34 10.06 41.56
C GLY A 211 0.83 8.62 41.71
N GLU A 212 0.10 8.11 40.72
CA GLU A 212 -0.45 6.74 40.69
C GLU A 212 0.59 5.75 40.12
N THR A 213 1.78 5.69 40.75
CA THR A 213 2.95 4.95 40.23
C THR A 213 2.69 3.46 40.04
N ASP A 214 1.98 2.82 40.98
CA ASP A 214 1.68 1.38 40.91
C ASP A 214 0.75 1.04 39.73
N LEU A 215 -0.21 1.93 39.42
CA LEU A 215 -1.08 1.77 38.27
C LEU A 215 -0.35 2.07 36.96
N SER A 216 0.56 3.04 36.97
CA SER A 216 1.44 3.33 35.84
C SER A 216 2.28 2.11 35.47
N GLU A 217 2.98 1.51 36.45
CA GLU A 217 3.82 0.31 36.23
C GLU A 217 3.00 -0.89 35.74
N GLN A 218 1.79 -1.11 36.28
CA GLN A 218 0.88 -2.14 35.79
C GLN A 218 0.47 -1.90 34.34
N LEU A 219 0.19 -0.66 33.97
CA LEU A 219 -0.16 -0.29 32.60
C LEU A 219 1.03 -0.47 31.65
N HIS A 220 2.22 -0.05 32.07
CA HIS A 220 3.47 -0.24 31.34
C HIS A 220 3.72 -1.72 30.99
N ASN A 221 3.68 -2.59 32.00
CA ASN A 221 3.88 -4.03 31.81
C ASN A 221 2.83 -4.62 30.84
N LYS A 222 1.60 -4.11 30.88
CA LYS A 222 0.54 -4.53 29.97
C LYS A 222 0.74 -4.02 28.55
N ILE A 223 1.31 -2.81 28.37
CA ILE A 223 1.72 -2.29 27.06
C ILE A 223 2.80 -3.19 26.45
N VAL A 224 3.87 -3.48 27.20
CA VAL A 224 4.96 -4.36 26.76
C VAL A 224 4.42 -5.73 26.37
N GLN A 225 3.60 -6.35 27.23
CA GLN A 225 2.97 -7.65 26.94
C GLN A 225 2.18 -7.63 25.63
N ARG A 226 1.33 -6.61 25.43
CA ARG A 226 0.50 -6.49 24.23
C ARG A 226 1.31 -6.32 22.95
N VAL A 227 2.34 -5.48 23.00
CA VAL A 227 3.23 -5.25 21.85
C VAL A 227 3.96 -6.55 21.49
N THR A 228 4.51 -7.24 22.49
CA THR A 228 5.15 -8.55 22.30
C THR A 228 4.20 -9.59 21.70
N GLU A 229 2.98 -9.72 22.23
CA GLU A 229 1.97 -10.65 21.70
C GLU A 229 1.61 -10.33 20.24
N GLN A 230 1.31 -9.06 19.93
CA GLN A 230 0.92 -8.62 18.59
C GLN A 230 2.05 -8.86 17.57
N ILE A 231 3.28 -8.52 17.93
CA ILE A 231 4.47 -8.73 17.09
C ILE A 231 4.67 -10.22 16.83
N ASN A 232 4.64 -11.06 17.88
CA ASN A 232 4.80 -12.50 17.71
C ASN A 232 3.72 -13.10 16.80
N LEU A 233 2.46 -12.66 16.93
CA LEU A 233 1.39 -13.09 16.03
C LEU A 233 1.63 -12.69 14.57
N PHE A 234 2.15 -11.49 14.32
CA PHE A 234 2.52 -11.02 12.98
C PHE A 234 3.75 -11.75 12.42
N MET A 235 4.80 -11.92 13.22
CA MET A 235 6.05 -12.59 12.83
C MET A 235 5.85 -14.07 12.51
N ASN A 236 4.86 -14.72 13.14
CA ASN A 236 4.44 -16.08 12.83
C ASN A 236 3.67 -16.23 11.49
N GLN A 237 3.30 -15.13 10.83
CA GLN A 237 2.72 -15.20 9.49
C GLN A 237 3.80 -15.50 8.43
N PRO A 238 3.50 -16.26 7.36
CA PRO A 238 4.42 -16.41 6.25
C PRO A 238 4.70 -15.06 5.56
N ILE A 239 5.91 -14.87 5.00
CA ILE A 239 6.16 -13.74 4.10
C ILE A 239 5.33 -13.97 2.84
N PRO A 240 4.48 -13.01 2.42
CA PRO A 240 3.79 -13.12 1.16
C PRO A 240 4.78 -13.12 -0.01
N GLU A 241 4.37 -13.64 -1.17
CA GLU A 241 5.18 -13.61 -2.39
C GLU A 241 5.59 -12.17 -2.77
N GLU A 242 4.71 -11.21 -2.50
CA GLU A 242 4.89 -9.79 -2.74
C GLU A 242 4.91 -9.01 -1.41
N PRO A 243 6.07 -8.88 -0.73
CA PRO A 243 6.11 -8.31 0.62
C PRO A 243 6.31 -6.79 0.66
N CYS A 244 6.46 -6.11 -0.47
CA CYS A 244 7.03 -4.76 -0.52
C CYS A 244 6.03 -3.62 -0.38
N GLY A 245 4.75 -3.95 -0.40
CA GLY A 245 3.69 -3.00 -0.06
C GLY A 245 3.37 -3.03 1.44
N TYR A 246 2.14 -3.44 1.72
CA TYR A 246 1.57 -3.34 3.05
C TYR A 246 2.27 -4.20 4.12
N TYR A 247 2.84 -5.34 3.72
CA TYR A 247 3.58 -6.22 4.63
C TYR A 247 4.84 -5.56 5.20
N LEU A 248 5.74 -5.09 4.34
CA LEU A 248 6.96 -4.36 4.73
C LEU A 248 6.61 -3.15 5.61
N LYS A 249 5.59 -2.40 5.22
CA LYS A 249 5.13 -1.25 6.01
C LYS A 249 4.68 -1.65 7.42
N THR A 250 3.87 -2.70 7.53
CA THR A 250 3.39 -3.23 8.81
C THR A 250 4.58 -3.69 9.67
N LEU A 251 5.54 -4.41 9.06
CA LEU A 251 6.76 -4.85 9.73
C LEU A 251 7.58 -3.68 10.27
N LEU A 252 7.82 -2.64 9.45
CA LEU A 252 8.51 -1.41 9.85
C LEU A 252 7.79 -0.71 11.00
N LYS A 253 6.45 -0.66 10.98
CA LYS A 253 5.65 0.00 12.01
C LYS A 253 5.64 -0.76 13.32
N TYR A 254 5.58 -2.08 13.29
CA TYR A 254 5.75 -2.88 14.48
C TYR A 254 7.17 -2.77 15.04
N HIS A 255 8.20 -2.69 14.18
CA HIS A 255 9.57 -2.50 14.62
C HIS A 255 9.75 -1.13 15.32
N GLU A 256 9.16 -0.07 14.77
CA GLU A 256 9.12 1.26 15.40
C GLU A 256 8.45 1.21 16.79
N ILE A 257 7.30 0.55 16.92
CA ILE A 257 6.59 0.39 18.21
C ILE A 257 7.43 -0.42 19.20
N ALA A 258 8.07 -1.50 18.74
CA ALA A 258 8.91 -2.37 19.57
C ALA A 258 10.07 -1.58 20.22
N ILE A 259 10.76 -0.76 19.42
CA ILE A 259 11.84 0.12 19.89
C ILE A 259 11.28 1.18 20.85
N LEU A 260 10.16 1.81 20.49
CA LEU A 260 9.55 2.87 21.31
C LEU A 260 9.19 2.38 22.72
N ILE A 261 8.67 1.15 22.83
CA ILE A 261 8.21 0.56 24.08
C ILE A 261 9.35 -0.11 24.86
N GLY A 262 10.46 -0.47 24.20
CA GLY A 262 11.57 -1.18 24.83
C GLY A 262 11.24 -2.65 25.09
N VAL A 263 10.71 -3.35 24.07
CA VAL A 263 10.54 -4.81 24.17
C VAL A 263 11.90 -5.53 24.24
N GLU A 264 11.87 -6.83 24.56
CA GLU A 264 13.07 -7.66 24.68
C GLU A 264 13.95 -7.64 23.42
N GLU A 265 15.27 -7.55 23.60
CA GLU A 265 16.27 -7.45 22.52
C GLU A 265 16.15 -8.58 21.49
N GLN A 266 15.81 -9.79 21.94
CA GLN A 266 15.60 -10.95 21.06
C GLN A 266 14.47 -10.71 20.04
N ILE A 267 13.39 -10.02 20.43
CA ILE A 267 12.29 -9.70 19.52
C ILE A 267 12.77 -8.68 18.49
N ILE A 268 13.52 -7.66 18.91
CA ILE A 268 14.09 -6.65 18.01
C ILE A 268 15.04 -7.28 16.98
N GLU A 269 15.88 -8.22 17.41
CA GLU A 269 16.79 -8.97 16.53
C GLU A 269 16.01 -9.78 15.49
N GLN A 270 15.01 -10.57 15.92
CA GLN A 270 14.16 -11.33 15.00
C GLN A 270 13.42 -10.44 13.98
N MET A 271 12.92 -9.29 14.43
CA MET A 271 12.29 -8.32 13.53
C MET A 271 13.28 -7.70 12.55
N SER A 272 14.51 -7.44 12.99
CA SER A 272 15.58 -6.90 12.14
C SER A 272 16.01 -7.90 11.07
N GLU A 273 16.16 -9.18 11.43
CA GLU A 273 16.43 -10.27 10.48
C GLU A 273 15.32 -10.38 9.43
N ARG A 274 14.07 -10.38 9.87
CA ARG A 274 12.89 -10.43 8.99
C ARG A 274 12.79 -9.19 8.10
N LEU A 275 13.12 -8.02 8.63
CA LEU A 275 13.12 -6.78 7.88
C LEU A 275 14.19 -6.80 6.79
N ASN A 276 15.40 -7.28 7.10
CA ASN A 276 16.45 -7.47 6.12
C ASN A 276 16.03 -8.46 5.03
N GLU A 277 15.42 -9.60 5.42
CA GLU A 277 14.90 -10.58 4.46
C GLU A 277 13.86 -9.97 3.52
N VAL A 278 12.90 -9.20 4.05
CA VAL A 278 11.86 -8.57 3.25
C VAL A 278 12.43 -7.46 2.38
N LEU A 279 13.26 -6.59 2.93
CA LEU A 279 13.89 -5.52 2.18
C LEU A 279 14.72 -6.08 1.02
N ASN A 280 15.44 -7.19 1.24
CA ASN A 280 16.14 -7.95 0.21
C ASN A 280 15.23 -8.39 -0.95
N ARG A 281 14.00 -8.81 -0.66
CA ARG A 281 12.98 -9.12 -1.68
C ARG A 281 12.36 -7.87 -2.34
N CYS A 282 12.59 -6.69 -1.76
CA CYS A 282 12.03 -5.42 -2.21
C CYS A 282 13.01 -4.51 -2.94
N TYR A 283 14.31 -4.71 -2.76
CA TYR A 283 15.31 -3.72 -3.15
C TYR A 283 15.43 -3.54 -4.65
N ILE A 284 15.33 -4.61 -5.43
CA ILE A 284 15.60 -4.54 -6.86
C ILE A 284 14.40 -5.07 -7.63
N ARG A 285 13.69 -4.10 -8.19
CA ARG A 285 12.59 -4.32 -9.12
C ARG A 285 12.88 -3.51 -10.35
N GLY A 286 12.37 -3.98 -11.47
CA GLY A 286 12.52 -3.26 -12.70
C GLY A 286 11.55 -3.75 -13.74
N GLU A 287 11.68 -3.14 -14.90
CA GLU A 287 11.05 -3.57 -16.11
C GLU A 287 12.14 -3.72 -17.16
N LEU A 288 12.07 -4.79 -17.94
CA LEU A 288 12.86 -4.90 -19.16
C LEU A 288 11.95 -4.48 -20.32
N ASP A 289 12.27 -3.37 -20.97
CA ASP A 289 11.57 -2.88 -22.15
C ASP A 289 12.14 -3.52 -23.41
N PHE A 290 11.25 -4.04 -24.25
CA PHE A 290 11.57 -4.77 -25.47
C PHE A 290 11.23 -3.89 -26.68
N GLU A 291 12.21 -3.69 -27.56
CA GLU A 291 12.01 -2.98 -28.82
C GLU A 291 12.68 -3.78 -29.95
N TYR A 292 11.98 -4.77 -30.49
CA TYR A 292 12.50 -5.58 -31.59
C TYR A 292 11.99 -5.02 -32.90
N ASN A 293 12.90 -4.66 -33.81
CA ASN A 293 12.55 -4.17 -35.13
C ASN A 293 13.45 -4.83 -36.16
N TYR A 294 12.88 -5.69 -37.00
CA TYR A 294 13.67 -6.41 -37.99
C TYR A 294 12.90 -6.87 -39.21
N CYS A 295 13.63 -7.08 -40.30
CA CYS A 295 13.14 -7.52 -41.58
C CYS A 295 13.93 -8.73 -42.10
N ILE A 296 13.25 -9.79 -42.49
CA ILE A 296 13.84 -11.00 -43.09
C ILE A 296 13.46 -11.06 -44.56
N SER A 297 14.44 -11.32 -45.42
CA SER A 297 14.18 -11.60 -46.84
C SER A 297 13.84 -13.07 -47.05
N ALA A 298 12.66 -13.36 -47.59
CA ALA A 298 12.22 -14.70 -47.95
C ALA A 298 11.52 -14.67 -49.31
N GLU A 299 11.93 -15.57 -50.22
CA GLU A 299 11.30 -15.75 -51.54
C GLU A 299 11.13 -14.47 -52.39
N GLY A 300 12.03 -13.49 -52.22
CA GLY A 300 12.00 -12.21 -52.93
C GLY A 300 11.10 -11.14 -52.31
N ALA A 301 10.49 -11.43 -51.16
CA ALA A 301 9.78 -10.46 -50.32
C ALA A 301 10.57 -10.20 -49.02
N GLU A 302 10.24 -9.09 -48.35
CA GLU A 302 10.85 -8.68 -47.08
C GLU A 302 9.77 -8.60 -46.00
N ILE A 303 9.83 -9.48 -45.01
CA ILE A 303 8.87 -9.52 -43.89
C ILE A 303 9.46 -8.73 -42.73
N CYS A 304 8.85 -7.61 -42.37
CA CYS A 304 9.24 -6.76 -41.27
C CYS A 304 8.35 -6.99 -40.04
N ARG A 305 8.95 -7.13 -38.87
CA ARG A 305 8.30 -7.40 -37.59
C ARG A 305 8.68 -6.36 -36.56
N THR A 306 7.71 -6.05 -35.70
CA THR A 306 7.86 -5.23 -34.52
C THR A 306 7.30 -5.99 -33.32
N ILE A 307 8.11 -6.15 -32.28
CA ILE A 307 7.70 -6.70 -30.98
C ILE A 307 8.05 -5.66 -29.92
N THR A 308 7.04 -5.21 -29.16
CA THR A 308 7.21 -4.17 -28.15
C THR A 308 6.43 -4.46 -26.89
N GLY A 309 6.96 -4.01 -25.75
CA GLY A 309 6.28 -4.08 -24.45
C GLY A 309 7.28 -4.15 -23.31
N THR A 310 6.78 -4.13 -22.09
CA THR A 310 7.61 -4.20 -20.88
C THR A 310 7.32 -5.47 -20.10
N VAL A 311 8.38 -6.05 -19.51
CA VAL A 311 8.28 -7.23 -18.65
C VAL A 311 8.81 -6.88 -17.27
N PRO A 312 7.95 -6.85 -16.23
CA PRO A 312 8.40 -6.58 -14.88
C PRO A 312 9.21 -7.77 -14.33
N PHE A 313 10.22 -7.46 -13.52
CA PHE A 313 11.01 -8.45 -12.80
C PHE A 313 11.31 -8.01 -11.37
N THR A 314 11.64 -8.99 -10.54
CA THR A 314 12.19 -8.83 -9.19
C THR A 314 13.52 -9.55 -9.09
N VAL A 315 14.38 -9.11 -8.18
CA VAL A 315 15.61 -9.84 -7.82
C VAL A 315 15.50 -10.30 -6.38
N ASN A 316 15.62 -11.61 -6.19
CA ASN A 316 15.73 -12.21 -4.88
C ASN A 316 17.20 -12.20 -4.44
N THR A 317 17.59 -11.18 -3.67
CA THR A 317 18.99 -11.04 -3.19
C THR A 317 19.32 -11.97 -2.02
N THR A 318 18.39 -12.78 -1.51
CA THR A 318 18.69 -13.75 -0.45
C THR A 318 19.39 -15.01 -0.98
N ILE A 319 19.47 -15.18 -2.30
CA ILE A 319 20.17 -16.30 -2.92
C ILE A 319 21.60 -15.88 -3.14
N GLU A 320 22.50 -16.40 -2.31
CA GLU A 320 23.93 -16.19 -2.47
C GLU A 320 24.53 -17.12 -3.55
N PRO A 321 25.59 -16.70 -4.25
CA PRO A 321 26.27 -15.39 -4.14
C PRO A 321 25.63 -14.30 -5.01
N ASN A 322 24.71 -14.67 -5.89
CA ASN A 322 24.20 -13.83 -6.97
C ASN A 322 22.67 -13.78 -6.87
N GLY A 323 22.09 -12.60 -6.66
CA GLY A 323 20.64 -12.48 -6.48
C GLY A 323 19.87 -13.02 -7.68
N GLN A 324 18.80 -13.79 -7.48
CA GLN A 324 18.09 -14.47 -8.57
C GLN A 324 17.03 -13.56 -9.20
N ILE A 325 17.08 -13.39 -10.52
CA ILE A 325 16.10 -12.62 -11.28
C ILE A 325 14.89 -13.51 -11.60
N ASN A 326 13.68 -13.00 -11.38
CA ASN A 326 12.45 -13.64 -11.81
C ASN A 326 11.47 -12.60 -12.36
N GLY A 327 10.87 -12.85 -13.51
CA GLY A 327 9.86 -11.98 -14.12
C GLY A 327 9.02 -12.70 -15.17
N SER A 328 7.84 -12.16 -15.46
CA SER A 328 7.02 -12.65 -16.57
C SER A 328 6.11 -11.56 -17.11
N GLY A 329 5.80 -11.62 -18.41
CA GLY A 329 5.03 -10.59 -19.08
C GLY A 329 4.57 -11.02 -20.47
N VAL A 330 3.81 -10.16 -21.13
CA VAL A 330 3.29 -10.37 -22.48
C VAL A 330 3.62 -9.16 -23.33
N LEU A 331 4.24 -9.40 -24.49
CA LEU A 331 4.58 -8.37 -25.47
C LEU A 331 3.61 -8.43 -26.65
N ASP A 332 3.36 -7.28 -27.26
CA ASP A 332 2.60 -7.20 -28.50
C ASP A 332 3.52 -7.44 -29.69
N TRP A 333 3.03 -8.24 -30.65
CA TRP A 333 3.74 -8.54 -31.89
C TRP A 333 2.88 -8.14 -33.10
N SER A 334 3.50 -7.43 -34.03
CA SER A 334 2.93 -7.13 -35.35
C SER A 334 3.96 -7.29 -36.46
N GLY A 335 3.50 -7.50 -37.68
CA GLY A 335 4.39 -7.58 -38.84
C GLY A 335 3.68 -7.28 -40.15
N THR A 336 4.47 -6.87 -41.14
CA THR A 336 4.02 -6.56 -42.50
C THR A 336 5.03 -7.11 -43.51
N MET A 337 4.62 -7.31 -44.76
CA MET A 337 5.55 -7.72 -45.82
C MET A 337 5.62 -6.69 -46.95
N ASN A 338 6.85 -6.33 -47.32
CA ASN A 338 7.20 -5.51 -48.46
C ASN A 338 7.65 -6.39 -49.64
N GLY A 339 7.50 -5.89 -50.88
CA GLY A 339 7.98 -6.59 -52.08
C GLY A 339 7.02 -7.63 -52.67
N LEU A 340 5.80 -7.71 -52.15
CA LEU A 340 4.73 -8.51 -52.76
C LEU A 340 4.34 -7.98 -54.16
N PRO A 341 3.80 -8.85 -55.04
CA PRO A 341 3.16 -8.40 -56.27
C PRO A 341 2.16 -7.27 -55.97
N PRO A 342 2.07 -6.25 -56.85
CA PRO A 342 1.07 -5.21 -56.70
C PRO A 342 -0.29 -5.91 -56.62
N ASN A 343 -1.05 -5.64 -55.56
CA ASN A 343 -2.36 -6.22 -55.19
C ASN A 343 -2.35 -7.40 -54.20
N CYS A 344 -1.23 -7.74 -53.57
CA CYS A 344 -1.20 -8.68 -52.43
C CYS A 344 -0.83 -7.96 -51.13
N PHE A 345 -1.34 -8.46 -49.99
CA PHE A 345 -1.03 -7.98 -48.65
C PHE A 345 -0.72 -9.16 -47.71
N TYR A 346 -0.01 -8.84 -46.63
CA TYR A 346 0.40 -9.79 -45.60
C TYR A 346 0.55 -9.04 -44.29
N ASP A 347 -0.22 -9.47 -43.29
CA ASP A 347 -0.23 -8.90 -41.95
C ASP A 347 -0.03 -10.00 -40.91
N GLU A 348 0.84 -9.75 -39.94
CA GLU A 348 1.05 -10.59 -38.77
C GLU A 348 0.55 -9.88 -37.53
N ALA A 349 -0.10 -10.62 -36.64
CA ALA A 349 -0.49 -10.14 -35.32
C ALA A 349 -0.46 -11.29 -34.31
N GLY A 350 0.02 -11.00 -33.11
CA GLY A 350 0.02 -11.95 -32.00
C GLY A 350 0.62 -11.38 -30.74
N ILE A 351 1.01 -12.29 -29.85
CA ILE A 351 1.63 -11.97 -28.57
C ILE A 351 2.88 -12.81 -28.35
N VAL A 352 3.78 -12.32 -27.51
CA VAL A 352 4.96 -13.06 -27.04
C VAL A 352 4.88 -13.15 -25.53
N ASN A 353 4.72 -14.36 -24.99
CA ASN A 353 4.84 -14.60 -23.55
C ASN A 353 6.32 -14.66 -23.20
N VAL A 354 6.74 -13.85 -22.25
CA VAL A 354 8.14 -13.76 -21.83
C VAL A 354 8.28 -14.20 -20.39
N THR A 355 9.28 -15.02 -20.13
CA THR A 355 9.76 -15.34 -18.78
C THR A 355 11.19 -14.83 -18.64
N LEU A 356 11.45 -14.06 -17.60
CA LEU A 356 12.78 -13.58 -17.22
C LEU A 356 13.30 -14.45 -16.08
N GLY A 357 14.43 -15.08 -16.29
CA GLY A 357 15.28 -15.67 -15.27
C GLY A 357 16.64 -14.99 -15.22
N GLY A 358 17.57 -15.57 -14.46
CA GLY A 358 18.95 -15.15 -14.44
C GLY A 358 19.46 -14.76 -13.06
N GLU A 359 20.56 -14.03 -13.02
CA GLU A 359 21.27 -13.69 -11.80
C GLU A 359 21.86 -12.28 -11.82
N MET A 360 21.99 -11.69 -10.65
CA MET A 360 22.66 -10.42 -10.42
C MET A 360 24.06 -10.70 -9.88
N VAL A 361 25.09 -10.28 -10.60
CA VAL A 361 26.49 -10.66 -10.36
C VAL A 361 27.37 -9.44 -10.14
N LEU A 362 28.31 -9.52 -9.20
CA LEU A 362 29.40 -8.55 -9.07
C LEU A 362 30.59 -9.05 -9.90
N ASP A 363 31.20 -8.17 -10.70
CA ASP A 363 32.48 -8.47 -11.34
C ASP A 363 33.67 -8.32 -10.36
N ASP A 364 34.88 -8.56 -10.85
CA ASP A 364 36.12 -8.47 -10.08
C ASP A 364 36.43 -7.06 -9.56
N GLN A 365 35.73 -6.05 -10.07
CA GLN A 365 35.85 -4.64 -9.68
C GLN A 365 34.71 -4.19 -8.76
N GLY A 366 33.77 -5.08 -8.44
CA GLY A 366 32.58 -4.76 -7.65
C GLY A 366 31.50 -4.03 -8.46
N THR A 367 31.55 -4.06 -9.79
CA THR A 367 30.49 -3.52 -10.64
C THR A 367 29.34 -4.51 -10.68
N LEU A 368 28.12 -4.01 -10.48
CA LEU A 368 26.91 -4.82 -10.46
C LEU A 368 26.35 -5.02 -11.88
N TRP A 369 26.16 -6.26 -12.26
CA TRP A 369 25.61 -6.69 -13.55
C TRP A 369 24.35 -7.53 -13.37
N MET A 370 23.46 -7.46 -14.35
CA MET A 370 22.24 -8.25 -14.46
C MET A 370 22.39 -9.21 -15.65
N ASP A 371 22.55 -10.49 -15.36
CA ASP A 371 22.67 -11.56 -16.35
C ASP A 371 21.28 -12.19 -16.52
N PHE A 372 20.53 -11.74 -17.53
CA PHE A 372 19.17 -12.21 -17.83
C PHE A 372 19.17 -13.45 -18.72
N GLU A 373 18.36 -14.44 -18.35
CA GLU A 373 17.90 -15.52 -19.23
C GLU A 373 16.45 -15.21 -19.65
N ILE A 374 16.25 -14.86 -20.92
CA ILE A 374 14.96 -14.45 -21.47
C ILE A 374 14.40 -15.60 -22.29
N LEU A 375 13.29 -16.18 -21.87
CA LEU A 375 12.57 -17.21 -22.63
C LEU A 375 11.31 -16.61 -23.25
N GLU A 376 11.20 -16.72 -24.57
CA GLU A 376 10.12 -16.13 -25.37
C GLU A 376 9.30 -17.22 -26.06
N HIS A 377 7.97 -17.18 -25.86
CA HIS A 377 7.00 -18.05 -26.51
C HIS A 377 6.00 -17.22 -27.30
N ALA A 378 6.19 -17.13 -28.62
CA ALA A 378 5.34 -16.36 -29.51
C ALA A 378 4.18 -17.18 -30.07
N THR A 379 2.99 -16.58 -30.12
CA THR A 379 1.79 -17.17 -30.73
C THR A 379 0.98 -16.11 -31.43
N GLY A 380 0.38 -16.44 -32.58
CA GLY A 380 -0.52 -15.53 -33.26
C GLY A 380 -0.99 -16.03 -34.61
N THR A 381 -1.22 -15.08 -35.52
CA THR A 381 -1.81 -15.35 -36.83
C THR A 381 -1.12 -14.56 -37.93
N VAL A 382 -1.11 -15.17 -39.11
CA VAL A 382 -0.68 -14.56 -40.37
C VAL A 382 -1.90 -14.47 -41.27
N THR A 383 -2.22 -13.25 -41.73
CA THR A 383 -3.28 -13.02 -42.72
C THR A 383 -2.64 -12.65 -44.04
N ALA A 384 -2.93 -13.42 -45.09
CA ALA A 384 -2.42 -13.16 -46.43
C ALA A 384 -3.56 -13.12 -47.45
N GLY A 385 -3.50 -12.20 -48.40
CA GLY A 385 -4.52 -12.09 -49.43
C GLY A 385 -4.03 -11.36 -50.67
N CYS A 386 -4.67 -11.64 -51.81
CA CYS A 386 -4.47 -10.92 -53.06
C CYS A 386 -5.82 -10.50 -53.64
N GLN A 387 -5.85 -9.40 -54.41
CA GLN A 387 -7.08 -8.92 -55.04
C GLN A 387 -7.74 -10.01 -55.89
N GLY A 388 -9.04 -10.24 -55.64
CA GLY A 388 -9.82 -11.27 -56.33
C GLY A 388 -9.88 -12.62 -55.59
N ALA A 389 -9.16 -12.79 -54.48
CA ALA A 389 -9.27 -13.94 -53.59
C ALA A 389 -9.61 -13.50 -52.15
N PRO A 390 -10.41 -14.28 -51.39
CA PRO A 390 -10.65 -13.99 -49.98
C PRO A 390 -9.36 -14.19 -49.17
N PRO A 391 -9.04 -13.29 -48.20
CA PRO A 391 -7.89 -13.45 -47.33
C PRO A 391 -7.91 -14.79 -46.60
N GLN A 392 -6.74 -15.40 -46.47
CA GLN A 392 -6.54 -16.63 -45.71
C GLN A 392 -5.82 -16.29 -44.40
N VAL A 393 -6.25 -16.92 -43.31
CA VAL A 393 -5.65 -16.75 -41.98
C VAL A 393 -5.01 -18.07 -41.58
N TYR A 394 -3.73 -18.01 -41.24
CA TYR A 394 -2.94 -19.15 -40.81
C TYR A 394 -2.49 -18.95 -39.37
N PRO A 395 -2.54 -19.99 -38.51
CA PRO A 395 -1.91 -19.92 -37.21
C PRO A 395 -0.39 -19.81 -37.38
N PHE A 396 0.25 -19.00 -36.54
CA PHE A 396 1.70 -18.82 -36.52
C PHE A 396 2.22 -19.04 -35.10
N ASN A 397 3.00 -20.10 -34.93
CA ASN A 397 3.61 -20.50 -33.66
C ASN A 397 5.07 -20.83 -33.96
N PRO A 398 5.97 -19.83 -33.99
CA PRO A 398 7.39 -20.07 -34.20
C PRO A 398 7.97 -20.84 -32.99
N PRO A 399 9.13 -21.49 -33.15
CA PRO A 399 9.82 -22.12 -32.02
C PRO A 399 10.17 -21.10 -30.93
N ASP A 400 10.21 -21.58 -29.69
CA ASP A 400 10.66 -20.78 -28.54
C ASP A 400 12.10 -20.28 -28.75
N VAL A 401 12.35 -19.07 -28.26
CA VAL A 401 13.67 -18.43 -28.35
C VAL A 401 14.18 -18.15 -26.94
N THR A 402 15.47 -18.38 -26.73
CA THR A 402 16.16 -18.03 -25.49
C THR A 402 17.27 -17.03 -25.78
N HIS A 403 17.25 -15.89 -25.09
CA HIS A 403 18.32 -14.90 -25.12
C HIS A 403 19.03 -14.87 -23.77
N ASN A 404 20.36 -14.88 -23.80
CA ASN A 404 21.18 -14.60 -22.62
C ASN A 404 21.83 -13.24 -22.82
N ILE A 405 21.47 -12.26 -22.00
CA ILE A 405 22.01 -10.90 -22.08
C ILE A 405 22.59 -10.48 -20.74
N ARG A 406 23.67 -9.70 -20.80
CA ARG A 406 24.31 -9.12 -19.63
C ARG A 406 24.22 -7.60 -19.73
N MET A 407 23.59 -6.99 -18.74
CA MET A 407 23.36 -5.55 -18.68
C MET A 407 23.98 -4.98 -17.41
N LEU A 408 24.58 -3.79 -17.49
CA LEU A 408 24.98 -3.05 -16.29
C LEU A 408 23.73 -2.77 -15.45
N ALA A 409 23.80 -2.95 -14.13
CA ALA A 409 22.67 -2.68 -13.22
C ALA A 409 22.47 -1.17 -12.99
N GLU A 410 22.27 -0.43 -14.08
CA GLU A 410 22.02 1.02 -14.11
C GLU A 410 20.77 1.31 -14.93
N ASP A 411 19.88 2.16 -14.41
CA ASP A 411 18.64 2.55 -15.08
C ASP A 411 18.93 3.17 -16.45
N GLY A 412 18.17 2.76 -17.46
CA GLY A 412 18.34 3.19 -18.84
C GLY A 412 19.46 2.47 -19.60
N THR A 413 20.14 1.49 -19.00
CA THR A 413 21.13 0.65 -19.73
C THR A 413 20.46 -0.03 -20.92
N GLN A 414 21.12 -0.01 -22.07
CA GLN A 414 20.62 -0.62 -23.31
C GLN A 414 21.55 -1.73 -23.79
N MET A 415 20.94 -2.81 -24.28
CA MET A 415 21.63 -3.87 -25.02
C MET A 415 21.01 -3.96 -26.41
N ILE A 416 21.84 -3.88 -27.45
CA ILE A 416 21.39 -3.97 -28.84
C ILE A 416 22.12 -5.13 -29.50
N MET A 417 21.36 -6.11 -29.99
CA MET A 417 21.89 -7.29 -30.67
C MET A 417 21.40 -7.33 -32.13
N PRO A 418 22.30 -7.38 -33.13
CA PRO A 418 21.88 -7.58 -34.51
C PRO A 418 21.32 -8.98 -34.69
N ILE A 419 20.34 -9.13 -35.58
CA ILE A 419 19.70 -10.42 -35.82
C ILE A 419 20.48 -11.19 -36.90
N PRO A 420 20.98 -12.40 -36.63
CA PRO A 420 21.68 -13.19 -37.63
C PRO A 420 20.79 -13.47 -38.85
N GLY A 421 21.23 -13.02 -40.03
CA GLY A 421 20.52 -13.26 -41.30
C GLY A 421 19.31 -12.35 -41.56
N ALA A 422 19.11 -11.30 -40.77
CA ALA A 422 18.04 -10.31 -40.96
C ALA A 422 18.58 -8.88 -40.87
N ASN A 423 17.84 -7.92 -41.42
CA ASN A 423 18.11 -6.50 -41.24
C ASN A 423 17.37 -6.00 -40.00
N GLY A 424 18.06 -5.50 -38.99
CA GLY A 424 17.42 -4.97 -37.78
C GLY A 424 18.15 -5.35 -36.50
N ASN A 425 17.47 -5.18 -35.37
CA ASN A 425 18.02 -5.51 -34.07
C ASN A 425 16.94 -5.94 -33.06
N PHE A 426 17.42 -6.67 -32.06
CA PHE A 426 16.78 -6.78 -30.77
C PHE A 426 17.36 -5.69 -29.87
N LYS A 427 16.51 -4.86 -29.27
CA LYS A 427 16.91 -3.89 -28.26
C LYS A 427 16.17 -4.18 -26.97
N TRP A 428 16.94 -4.20 -25.87
CA TRP A 428 16.43 -4.24 -24.51
C TRP A 428 16.86 -2.98 -23.77
N THR A 429 15.94 -2.35 -23.04
CA THR A 429 16.23 -1.25 -22.13
C THR A 429 15.88 -1.65 -20.71
N LEU A 430 16.87 -1.59 -19.82
CA LEU A 430 16.68 -1.89 -18.40
C LEU A 430 16.11 -0.66 -17.70
N HIS A 431 14.94 -0.80 -17.09
CA HIS A 431 14.37 0.20 -16.19
C HIS A 431 14.44 -0.30 -14.76
N LEU A 432 15.18 0.39 -13.89
CA LEU A 432 15.32 0.02 -12.48
C LEU A 432 14.47 0.91 -11.59
N ASN A 433 13.52 0.30 -10.91
CA ASN A 433 12.78 0.91 -9.81
C ASN A 433 13.50 0.54 -8.50
N LEU A 434 14.64 1.17 -8.26
CA LEU A 434 15.30 1.10 -6.96
C LEU A 434 14.42 1.86 -5.96
N MET A 435 13.94 1.19 -4.91
CA MET A 435 13.37 1.94 -3.79
C MET A 435 14.49 2.81 -3.20
N PRO A 436 14.30 4.14 -3.12
CA PRO A 436 15.33 5.05 -2.66
C PRO A 436 15.45 4.90 -1.14
N CYS A 437 16.37 4.06 -0.69
CA CYS A 437 16.91 4.16 0.65
C CYS A 437 18.37 4.60 0.49
N GLY A 438 18.76 5.64 1.22
CA GLY A 438 20.12 6.20 1.22
C GLY A 438 21.15 5.27 1.87
N ILE A 439 21.22 4.03 1.40
CA ILE A 439 22.26 3.06 1.69
C ILE A 439 23.26 3.25 0.54
N THR A 440 24.41 3.85 0.84
CA THR A 440 25.48 3.92 -0.15
C THR A 440 25.87 2.50 -0.55
N VAL A 441 26.08 2.25 -1.85
CA VAL A 441 26.52 0.95 -2.43
C VAL A 441 27.60 0.24 -1.60
N ASN A 442 28.43 0.98 -0.87
CA ASN A 442 29.46 0.46 0.04
C ASN A 442 28.94 -0.34 1.25
N GLU A 443 27.68 -0.19 1.67
CA GLU A 443 27.09 -1.00 2.76
C GLU A 443 26.54 -2.34 2.26
N PHE A 444 26.40 -2.52 0.94
CA PHE A 444 26.00 -3.79 0.31
C PHE A 444 27.20 -4.73 0.06
N ILE A 445 28.44 -4.21 0.15
CA ILE A 445 29.69 -4.93 -0.15
C ILE A 445 30.37 -5.47 1.13
N LYS A 446 29.69 -5.42 2.28
CA LYS A 446 30.12 -6.07 3.52
C LYS A 446 29.06 -7.07 3.96
#